data_AF-A0A8S9K422-F1
#
_entry.id   AF-A0A8S9K422-F1
#
_cell.length_a   1.000
_cell.length_b   1.000
_cell.length_c   1.000
_cell.angle_alpha   90.00
_cell.angle_beta   90.00
_cell.angle_gamma   90.00
#
_symmetry.space_group_name_H-M   'P 1'
#
loop_
_entity.id
_entity.type
_entity.pdbx_description
1 polymer ?
#
loop_
_entity_poly.entity_id
_entity_poly.type
_entity_poly.pdbx_seq_one_letter_code
_entity_poly.pdbx_strand_id
1 'polypeptide(L)'
;MFLLFVQRLYFIFGVVMQLITNDKFISLEHRVLANRATRARVSVACFFTTGVRPNPRLYGPIRELVSEENPPRYREITIRDYAAHVNAKGLDGTSALLHFKI
;
A
#
# COMPACT_ATOMS: atom_id res chain seq x y z
N MET A 1 7.50 0.62 0.71
CA MET A 1 7.71 -0.73 1.26
C MET A 1 8.98 -1.28 0.65
N PHE A 2 9.88 -1.83 1.47
CA PHE A 2 11.15 -2.36 1.02
C PHE A 2 11.14 -3.88 1.19
N LEU A 3 11.54 -4.61 0.17
CA LEU A 3 11.77 -6.04 0.25
C LEU A 3 13.25 -6.29 -0.04
N LEU A 4 13.98 -6.75 0.97
CA LEU A 4 15.40 -7.01 0.90
C LEU A 4 15.59 -8.51 0.65
N PHE A 5 15.98 -8.88 -0.56
CA PHE A 5 16.58 -10.18 -0.82
C PHE A 5 18.09 -10.02 -0.64
N VAL A 6 18.78 -11.02 -0.08
CA VAL A 6 20.14 -10.94 0.51
C VAL A 6 21.27 -10.40 -0.42
N GLN A 7 20.99 -10.01 -1.67
CA GLN A 7 21.93 -9.32 -2.56
C GLN A 7 21.33 -8.13 -3.35
N ARG A 8 20.02 -7.83 -3.22
CA ARG A 8 19.33 -6.75 -3.93
C ARG A 8 18.18 -6.16 -3.12
N LEU A 9 18.11 -4.83 -3.11
CA LEU A 9 17.01 -4.08 -2.52
C LEU A 9 15.91 -3.82 -3.56
N TYR A 10 14.68 -4.17 -3.23
CA TYR A 10 13.51 -3.83 -4.03
C TYR A 10 12.66 -2.78 -3.33
N PHE A 11 12.28 -1.75 -4.08
CA PHE A 11 11.38 -0.70 -3.64
C PHE A 11 9.99 -0.95 -4.22
N ILE A 12 8.99 -1.02 -3.35
CA ILE A 12 7.60 -1.30 -3.71
C ILE A 12 6.72 -0.19 -3.11
N PHE A 13 5.79 0.31 -3.92
CA PHE A 13 4.79 1.27 -3.46
C PHE A 13 3.63 0.57 -2.76
N GLY A 14 3.24 1.11 -1.61
CA GLY A 14 2.11 0.61 -0.84
C GLY A 14 0.79 1.26 -1.25
N VAL A 15 -0.30 0.64 -0.81
CA VAL A 15 -1.68 1.08 -1.08
C VAL A 15 -1.94 2.53 -0.67
N VAL A 16 -1.52 2.94 0.53
CA VAL A 16 -1.68 4.32 1.01
C VAL A 16 -0.93 5.31 0.12
N MET A 17 0.20 4.92 -0.47
CA MET A 17 0.96 5.79 -1.38
C MET A 17 0.24 5.99 -2.71
N GLN A 18 -0.39 4.95 -3.24
CA GLN A 18 -1.24 5.06 -4.42
C GLN A 18 -2.43 6.01 -4.19
N LEU A 19 -3.05 5.92 -3.01
CA LEU A 19 -4.17 6.79 -2.62
C LEU A 19 -3.75 8.27 -2.58
N ILE A 20 -2.69 8.60 -1.85
CA ILE A 20 -2.26 10.01 -1.72
C ILE A 20 -1.72 10.59 -3.02
N THR A 21 -1.21 9.74 -3.92
CA THR A 21 -0.68 10.20 -5.21
C THR A 21 -1.71 10.20 -6.33
N ASN A 22 -2.98 9.93 -6.02
CA ASN A 22 -4.07 9.89 -6.98
C ASN A 22 -3.77 8.98 -8.19
N ASP A 23 -3.27 7.76 -7.93
CA ASP A 23 -2.83 6.77 -8.93
C ASP A 23 -1.57 7.12 -9.75
N LYS A 24 -0.81 8.17 -9.39
CA LYS A 24 0.49 8.43 -10.02
C LYS A 24 1.52 7.33 -9.71
N PHE A 25 1.47 6.75 -8.52
CA PHE A 25 2.17 5.51 -8.21
C PHE A 25 1.17 4.37 -8.03
N ILE A 26 1.51 3.21 -8.58
CA ILE A 26 0.66 2.02 -8.54
C ILE A 26 1.22 1.02 -7.52
N SER A 27 0.37 0.60 -6.59
CA SER A 27 0.64 -0.50 -5.68
C SER A 27 0.31 -1.81 -6.38
N LEU A 28 1.33 -2.64 -6.61
CA LEU A 28 1.19 -3.91 -7.30
C LEU A 28 1.17 -5.07 -6.31
N GLU A 29 0.32 -6.05 -6.61
CA GLU A 29 0.35 -7.33 -5.93
C GLU A 29 1.67 -8.04 -6.21
N HIS A 30 2.26 -8.60 -5.16
CA HIS A 30 3.48 -9.38 -5.25
C HIS A 30 3.31 -10.63 -4.40
N ARG A 31 3.82 -11.75 -4.91
CA ARG A 31 3.77 -13.04 -4.21
C ARG A 31 5.16 -13.66 -4.17
N VAL A 32 5.42 -14.40 -3.10
CA VAL A 32 6.67 -15.14 -2.92
C VAL A 32 6.36 -16.62 -3.03
N LEU A 33 6.85 -17.27 -4.10
CA LEU A 33 6.63 -18.71 -4.29
C LEU A 33 7.43 -19.51 -3.28
N ALA A 34 6.85 -20.56 -2.70
CA ALA A 34 7.57 -21.47 -1.81
C ALA A 34 8.78 -22.08 -2.54
N ASN A 35 9.94 -22.06 -1.88
CA ASN A 35 11.16 -22.63 -2.45
C ASN A 35 11.15 -24.16 -2.26
N ARG A 36 11.22 -24.91 -3.36
CA ARG A 36 11.33 -26.39 -3.33
C ARG A 36 12.78 -26.88 -3.27
N ALA A 37 13.76 -25.97 -3.36
CA ALA A 37 15.17 -26.34 -3.30
C ALA A 37 15.62 -26.71 -1.89
N THR A 38 16.72 -27.44 -1.79
CA THR A 38 17.34 -27.86 -0.52
C THR A 38 17.90 -26.69 0.30
N ARG A 39 18.23 -25.56 -0.34
CA ARG A 39 18.76 -24.36 0.33
C ARG A 39 17.64 -23.38 0.69
N ALA A 40 17.65 -22.90 1.93
CA ALA A 40 16.73 -21.87 2.40
C ALA A 40 16.90 -20.53 1.63
N ARG A 41 15.78 -19.87 1.30
CA ARG A 41 15.74 -18.49 0.80
C ARG A 41 15.25 -17.57 1.91
N VAL A 42 16.11 -16.64 2.33
CA VAL A 42 15.79 -15.66 3.38
C VAL A 42 15.64 -14.28 2.75
N SER A 43 14.64 -13.53 3.20
CA SER A 43 14.40 -12.14 2.83
C SER A 43 13.90 -11.36 4.04
N VAL A 44 14.24 -10.08 4.13
CA VAL A 44 13.78 -9.19 5.20
C VAL A 44 12.94 -8.08 4.58
N ALA A 45 11.71 -7.92 5.06
CA ALA A 45 10.84 -6.83 4.64
C ALA A 45 10.90 -5.68 5.64
N CYS A 46 10.96 -4.44 5.15
CA CYS A 46 10.91 -3.23 5.97
C CYS A 46 9.75 -2.32 5.49
N PHE A 47 8.88 -1.96 6.41
CA PHE A 47 7.67 -1.20 6.13
C PHE A 47 7.74 0.18 6.80
N PHE A 48 7.72 1.23 5.98
CA PHE A 48 7.52 2.60 6.45
C PHE A 48 6.03 2.85 6.48
N THR A 49 5.43 2.85 7.66
CA THR A 49 3.99 2.98 7.86
C THR A 49 3.68 3.77 9.13
N THR A 50 2.58 4.53 9.10
CA THR A 50 2.00 5.22 10.26
C THR A 50 0.99 4.35 11.01
N GLY A 51 0.75 3.10 10.57
CA GLY A 51 -0.23 2.20 11.19
C GLY A 51 0.08 1.77 12.63
N VAL A 52 1.35 1.82 13.05
CA VAL A 52 1.77 1.43 14.42
C VAL A 52 1.39 2.49 15.45
N ARG A 53 1.39 3.77 15.06
CA ARG A 53 0.99 4.90 15.89
C ARG A 53 0.03 5.78 15.08
N PRO A 54 -1.23 5.33 14.92
CA PRO A 54 -2.20 6.07 14.12
C PRO A 54 -2.40 7.45 14.74
N ASN A 55 -2.34 8.47 13.89
CA ASN A 55 -2.70 9.84 14.24
C ASN A 55 -4.09 10.15 13.64
N PRO A 56 -4.77 11.20 14.12
CA PRO A 56 -6.06 11.63 13.56
C PRO A 56 -5.91 12.33 12.19
N ARG A 57 -4.77 12.18 11.51
CA ARG A 57 -4.53 12.84 10.22
C ARG A 57 -5.39 12.17 9.14
N LEU A 58 -6.06 13.01 8.36
CA LEU A 58 -6.73 12.60 7.14
C LEU A 58 -5.73 12.49 6.00
N TYR A 59 -5.80 11.39 5.28
CA TYR A 59 -5.01 11.07 4.10
C TYR A 59 -5.97 11.05 2.90
N GLY A 60 -5.68 11.87 1.90
CA GLY A 60 -6.40 11.92 0.64
C GLY A 60 -5.43 12.25 -0.49
N PRO A 61 -5.92 12.36 -1.73
CA PRO A 61 -5.14 12.84 -2.86
C PRO A 61 -4.44 14.16 -2.54
N ILE A 62 -3.13 14.22 -2.79
CA ILE A 62 -2.30 15.42 -2.63
C ILE A 62 -2.88 16.50 -3.54
N ARG A 63 -3.16 17.69 -2.97
CA ARG A 63 -3.90 18.77 -3.65
C ARG A 63 -3.20 19.23 -4.93
N GLU A 64 -1.87 19.25 -4.91
CA GLU A 64 -1.01 19.64 -6.03
C GLU A 64 -1.00 18.60 -7.17
N LEU A 65 -1.54 17.40 -6.95
CA LEU A 65 -1.67 16.34 -7.97
C LEU A 65 -3.10 16.22 -8.51
N VAL A 66 -4.04 17.05 -8.03
CA VAL A 66 -5.44 17.06 -8.44
C VAL A 66 -5.71 18.29 -9.31
N SER A 67 -6.42 18.11 -10.42
CA SER A 67 -6.85 19.18 -11.33
C SER A 67 -8.24 18.87 -11.92
N GLU A 68 -8.78 19.77 -12.76
CA GLU A 68 -10.03 19.49 -13.49
C GLU A 68 -9.88 18.29 -14.44
N GLU A 69 -8.71 18.12 -15.04
CA GLU A 69 -8.37 16.99 -15.92
C GLU A 69 -7.98 15.73 -15.15
N ASN A 70 -7.56 15.86 -13.87
CA ASN A 70 -7.24 14.75 -12.98
C ASN A 70 -7.98 14.89 -11.64
N PRO A 71 -9.31 14.63 -11.61
CA PRO A 71 -10.10 14.78 -10.41
C PRO A 71 -9.66 13.81 -9.29
N PRO A 72 -10.01 14.09 -8.03
CA PRO A 72 -9.68 13.19 -6.93
C PRO A 72 -10.41 11.85 -7.10
N ARG A 73 -9.65 10.75 -7.11
CA ARG A 73 -10.18 9.39 -7.29
C ARG A 73 -10.50 8.69 -5.98
N TYR A 74 -10.07 9.27 -4.86
CA TYR A 74 -10.15 8.66 -3.54
C TYR A 74 -10.66 9.68 -2.52
N ARG A 75 -11.49 9.21 -1.58
CA ARG A 75 -11.94 10.01 -0.44
C ARG A 75 -10.85 10.14 0.61
N GLU A 76 -10.97 11.14 1.47
CA GLU A 76 -10.11 11.28 2.64
C GLU A 76 -10.41 10.19 3.68
N ILE A 77 -9.35 9.59 4.25
CA ILE A 77 -9.43 8.50 5.21
C ILE A 77 -8.45 8.69 6.36
N THR A 78 -8.73 8.09 7.52
CA THR A 78 -7.68 7.90 8.53
C THR A 78 -6.93 6.59 8.31
N ILE A 79 -5.70 6.51 8.82
CA ILE A 79 -4.93 5.25 8.81
C ILE A 79 -5.60 4.17 9.66
N ARG A 80 -6.36 4.58 10.68
CA ARG A 80 -7.15 3.65 11.50
C ARG A 80 -8.25 3.00 10.68
N ASP A 81 -8.99 3.77 9.89
CA ASP A 81 -10.06 3.24 9.03
C ASP A 81 -9.49 2.30 7.97
N TYR A 82 -8.36 2.70 7.36
CA TYR A 82 -7.61 1.85 6.44
C TYR A 82 -7.23 0.50 7.08
N ALA A 83 -6.59 0.53 8.25
CA ALA A 83 -6.14 -0.67 8.94
C ALA A 83 -7.32 -1.58 9.34
N ALA A 84 -8.40 -1.00 9.86
CA ALA A 84 -9.61 -1.73 10.21
C ALA A 84 -10.22 -2.43 8.99
N HIS A 85 -10.35 -1.72 7.86
CA HIS A 85 -10.89 -2.29 6.63
C HIS A 85 -10.02 -3.43 6.09
N VAL A 86 -8.69 -3.22 5.99
CA VAL A 86 -7.77 -4.25 5.47
C VAL A 86 -7.76 -5.51 6.33
N ASN A 87 -7.76 -5.35 7.66
CA ASN A 87 -7.81 -6.47 8.58
C ASN A 87 -9.13 -7.25 8.49
N ALA A 88 -10.26 -6.55 8.32
CA ALA A 88 -11.58 -7.18 8.17
C ALA A 88 -11.75 -7.88 6.81
N LYS A 89 -11.21 -7.28 5.74
CA LYS A 89 -11.31 -7.78 4.37
C LYS A 89 -10.50 -9.07 4.14
N GLY A 90 -9.32 -9.19 4.74
CA GLY A 90 -8.46 -10.36 4.56
C GLY A 90 -7.89 -10.51 3.13
N LEU A 91 -7.61 -11.76 2.74
CA LEU A 91 -6.97 -12.13 1.47
C LEU A 91 -7.99 -12.69 0.46
N ASP A 92 -8.88 -11.84 -0.03
CA ASP A 92 -9.92 -12.18 -1.01
C ASP A 92 -9.49 -11.94 -2.48
N GLY A 93 -8.25 -11.48 -2.71
CA GLY A 93 -7.72 -11.18 -4.05
C GLY A 93 -8.27 -9.89 -4.70
N THR A 94 -9.06 -9.10 -3.99
CA THR A 94 -9.52 -7.79 -4.48
C THR A 94 -8.66 -6.66 -3.92
N SER A 95 -8.61 -5.49 -4.57
CA SER A 95 -7.83 -4.37 -4.04
C SER A 95 -8.56 -3.69 -2.88
N ALA A 96 -7.88 -3.52 -1.74
CA ALA A 96 -8.40 -2.75 -0.61
C ALA A 96 -8.68 -1.27 -0.96
N LEU A 97 -8.14 -0.77 -2.07
CA LEU A 97 -8.40 0.60 -2.57
C LEU A 97 -9.83 0.81 -3.04
N LEU A 98 -10.52 -0.25 -3.48
CA LEU A 98 -11.87 -0.13 -4.04
C LEU A 98 -12.84 0.49 -3.05
N HIS A 99 -12.70 0.19 -1.75
CA HIS A 99 -13.54 0.72 -0.69
C HIS A 99 -13.35 2.24 -0.46
N PHE A 100 -12.25 2.82 -0.96
CA PHE A 100 -11.90 4.22 -0.73
C PHE A 100 -12.03 5.09 -2.00
N LYS A 101 -12.43 4.50 -3.13
CA LYS A 101 -12.71 5.27 -4.35
C LYS A 101 -13.96 6.13 -4.21
N ILE A 102 -13.98 7.25 -4.93
CA ILE A 102 -15.15 8.13 -5.13
C ILE A 102 -15.94 7.63 -6.34
#